data_AF-A0A4Q3F4G2-F1
#
_entry.id   AF-A0A4Q3F4G2-F1
#
_cell.length_a   1.000
_cell.length_b   1.000
_cell.length_c   1.000
_cell.angle_alpha   90.00
_cell.angle_beta   90.00
_cell.angle_gamma   90.00
#
_symmetry.space_group_name_H-M   'P 1'
#
loop_
_entity.id
_entity.type
_entity.pdbx_description
1 polymer ?
#
loop_
_entity_poly.entity_id
_entity_poly.type
_entity_poly.pdbx_seq_one_letter_code
_entity_poly.pdbx_strand_id
1 'polypeptide(L)' 'SRAPEVVEAHLVTGEYDYLAKVVVSGTDHYERFLRGTIYRIPGVRQTRTTFGLRALKRTLSVDPLKVVG' A
#
# COMPACT_ATOMS: atom_id res chain seq x y z
N SER A 1 -7.06 -9.23 9.98
CA SER A 1 -7.70 -8.28 9.05
C SER A 1 -8.22 -9.06 7.84
N ARG A 2 -9.11 -8.50 7.00
CA ARG A 2 -9.62 -9.17 5.79
C ARG A 2 -8.64 -9.15 4.60
N ALA A 3 -7.53 -8.44 4.71
CA ALA A 3 -6.47 -8.30 3.71
C ALA A 3 -5.12 -8.19 4.44
N PRO A 4 -4.50 -9.31 4.86
CA PRO A 4 -3.26 -9.30 5.63
C PRO A 4 -2.05 -8.73 4.87
N GLU A 5 -2.11 -8.70 3.55
CA GLU A 5 -1.07 -8.17 2.68
C GLU A 5 -0.98 -6.63 2.76
N VAL A 6 -2.07 -5.95 3.14
CA VAL A 6 -2.13 -4.49 3.29
C VAL A 6 -1.51 -4.10 4.63
N VAL A 7 -0.34 -3.46 4.59
CA VAL A 7 0.39 -3.04 5.80
C VAL A 7 0.13 -1.58 6.16
N GLU A 8 -0.23 -0.74 5.19
CA GLU A 8 -0.62 0.66 5.38
C GLU A 8 -1.71 1.00 4.35
N ALA A 9 -2.69 1.83 4.72
CA ALA A 9 -3.73 2.32 3.83
C ALA A 9 -4.17 3.73 4.24
N HIS A 10 -4.23 4.65 3.28
CA HIS A 10 -4.49 6.06 3.52
C HIS A 10 -5.53 6.57 2.52
N LEU A 11 -6.46 7.40 3.00
CA LEU A 11 -7.21 8.32 2.14
C LEU A 11 -6.26 9.48 1.79
N VAL A 12 -6.16 9.82 0.51
CA VAL A 12 -5.21 10.84 0.03
C VAL A 12 -5.91 11.84 -0.89
N THR A 13 -5.33 13.02 -1.00
CA THR A 13 -5.70 13.99 -2.03
C THR A 13 -4.84 13.76 -3.28
N GLY A 14 -5.43 13.69 -4.46
CA GLY A 14 -4.68 13.51 -5.72
C GLY A 14 -5.49 12.82 -6.81
N GLU A 15 -4.82 12.15 -7.76
CA GLU A 15 -5.50 11.41 -8.83
C GLU A 15 -6.26 10.16 -8.35
N TYR A 16 -5.93 9.66 -7.15
CA TYR A 16 -6.54 8.47 -6.55
C TYR A 16 -7.02 8.81 -5.15
N ASP A 17 -8.16 8.23 -4.75
CA ASP A 17 -8.73 8.46 -3.42
C ASP A 17 -7.92 7.75 -2.32
N TYR A 18 -7.28 6.61 -2.64
CA TYR A 18 -6.58 5.78 -1.67
C TYR A 18 -5.18 5.39 -2.12
N LEU A 19 -4.25 5.36 -1.15
CA LEU A 19 -2.92 4.78 -1.28
C LEU A 19 -2.79 3.60 -0.32
N ALA A 20 -2.47 2.41 -0.85
CA ALA A 20 -2.23 1.22 -0.05
C ALA A 20 -0.80 0.72 -0.27
N LYS A 21 -0.11 0.40 0.83
CA LYS A 21 1.18 -0.29 0.82
C LYS A 21 0.93 -1.76 1.10
N VAL A 22 1.41 -2.61 0.19
CA VAL A 22 1.12 -4.04 0.20
C VAL A 22 2.43 -4.84 0.19
N VAL A 23 2.49 -5.92 0.97
CA VAL A 23 3.60 -6.87 0.96
C VAL A 23 3.15 -8.17 0.31
N VAL A 24 3.85 -8.54 -0.75
CA VAL A 24 3.61 -9.76 -1.55
C VAL A 24 4.93 -10.49 -1.77
N SER A 25 4.85 -11.80 -2.02
CA SER A 25 6.03 -12.63 -2.28
C SER A 25 6.52 -12.56 -3.73
N GLY A 26 5.76 -11.93 -4.63
CA GLY A 26 6.06 -11.82 -6.05
C GLY A 26 4.85 -11.40 -6.88
N THR A 27 4.99 -11.37 -8.20
CA THR A 27 3.95 -10.97 -9.16
C THR A 27 2.74 -11.89 -9.12
N ASP A 28 2.93 -13.19 -8.99
CA ASP A 28 1.82 -14.15 -8.97
C ASP A 28 0.95 -13.99 -7.72
N HIS A 29 1.59 -13.74 -6.58
CA HIS A 29 0.87 -13.43 -5.35
C HIS A 29 0.14 -12.08 -5.48
N TYR A 30 0.79 -11.07 -6.05
CA TYR A 30 0.16 -9.79 -6.33
C TYR A 30 -1.09 -9.90 -7.21
N GLU A 31 -1.04 -10.68 -8.30
CA GLU A 31 -2.20 -10.84 -9.18
C GLU A 31 -3.38 -11.50 -8.44
N ARG A 32 -3.11 -12.56 -7.67
CA ARG A 32 -4.14 -13.21 -6.84
C ARG A 32 -4.73 -12.25 -5.82
N PHE A 33 -3.89 -11.44 -5.18
CA PHE A 33 -4.34 -10.42 -4.23
C PHE A 33 -5.19 -9.33 -4.90
N LEU A 34 -4.79 -8.87 -6.09
CA LEU A 34 -5.51 -7.82 -6.82
C LEU A 34 -6.91 -8.31 -7.22
N ARG A 35 -7.02 -9.48 -7.83
CA ARG A 35 -8.30 -10.08 -8.26
C ARG A 35 -9.14 -10.55 -7.08
N GLY A 36 -8.49 -11.19 -6.12
CA GLY A 36 -9.12 -11.82 -4.97
C GLY A 36 -9.44 -10.84 -3.85
N THR A 37 -8.91 -9.63 -3.83
CA THR A 37 -9.16 -8.72 -2.71
C THR A 37 -9.55 -7.35 -3.25
N ILE A 38 -8.64 -6.69 -3.96
CA ILE A 38 -8.81 -5.29 -4.33
C ILE A 38 -9.99 -5.07 -5.28
N TYR A 39 -10.08 -5.84 -6.36
CA TYR A 39 -11.18 -5.71 -7.34
C TYR A 39 -12.53 -6.23 -6.83
N ARG A 40 -12.57 -6.89 -5.68
CA ARG A 40 -13.82 -7.27 -5.01
C ARG A 40 -14.37 -6.15 -4.10
N ILE A 41 -13.61 -5.08 -3.88
CA ILE A 41 -14.06 -3.94 -3.07
C ILE A 41 -15.02 -3.09 -3.92
N PRO A 42 -16.27 -2.88 -3.48
CA PRO A 42 -17.21 -2.01 -4.18
C PRO A 42 -16.65 -0.59 -4.35
N GLY A 43 -16.74 -0.05 -5.55
CA GLY A 43 -16.29 1.31 -5.87
C GLY A 43 -14.84 1.42 -6.33
N VAL A 44 -14.03 0.35 -6.24
CA VAL A 44 -12.70 0.34 -6.87
C VAL A 44 -12.87 0.26 -8.39
N ARG A 45 -12.51 1.35 -9.08
CA ARG A 45 -12.63 1.45 -10.55
C ARG A 45 -11.31 1.19 -11.27
N GLN A 46 -10.22 1.67 -10.70
CA GLN A 46 -8.88 1.58 -11.29
C GLN A 46 -7.84 1.46 -10.18
N THR A 47 -6.76 0.75 -10.47
CA THR A 47 -5.58 0.68 -9.61
C THR A 47 -4.34 1.05 -10.41
N ARG A 48 -3.42 1.77 -9.78
CA ARG A 48 -2.06 1.97 -10.28
C ARG A 48 -1.08 1.43 -9.25
N THR A 49 -0.14 0.60 -9.70
CA THR A 49 0.78 -0.10 -8.80
C THR A 49 2.22 0.18 -9.16
N THR A 50 3.04 0.39 -8.14
CA THR A 50 4.50 0.51 -8.25
C THR A 50 5.14 -0.59 -7.41
N PHE A 51 6.05 -1.35 -8.01
CA PHE A 51 6.83 -2.37 -7.30
C PHE A 51 8.14 -1.79 -6.77
N GLY A 52 8.33 -1.84 -5.45
CA GLY A 52 9.61 -1.52 -4.84
C GLY A 52 10.63 -2.63 -5.11
N LEU A 53 11.73 -2.30 -5.80
CA LEU A 53 12.78 -3.27 -6.13
C LEU A 53 13.68 -3.59 -4.93
N ARG A 54 14.07 -2.56 -4.18
CA ARG A 54 14.90 -2.68 -2.98
C ARG A 54 14.51 -1.57 -2.00
N ALA A 55 14.35 -1.91 -0.74
CA ALA A 55 14.17 -0.91 0.29
C ALA A 55 15.54 -0.40 0.74
N LEU A 56 15.77 0.92 0.62
CA LEU A 56 16.98 1.56 1.12
C LEU A 56 16.90 1.85 2.64
N LYS A 57 15.68 1.99 3.17
CA LYS A 57 15.40 2.21 4.58
C LYS A 57 14.11 1.49 4.97
N ARG A 58 14.14 0.75 6.08
CA ARG A 58 12.99 0.02 6.66
C ARG A 58 12.94 0.24 8.17
N THR A 59 12.83 1.48 8.56
CA THR A 59 12.79 1.86 9.97
C THR A 59 11.76 2.96 10.11
N LEU A 60 10.94 2.87 11.15
CA LEU A 60 10.12 4.00 11.59
C LEU A 60 11.10 5.08 12.02
N SER A 61 11.34 6.05 11.14
CA SER A 61 12.21 7.16 11.47
C SER A 61 11.40 8.15 12.28
N VAL A 62 11.71 8.23 13.57
CA VAL A 62 11.53 9.46 14.33
C VAL A 62 12.81 10.28 14.04
N ASP A 63 12.70 11.52 13.58
CA ASP A 63 12.02 12.54 14.34
C ASP A 63 11.08 13.36 13.43
N PRO A 64 9.73 13.15 13.46
CA PRO A 64 8.78 13.97 12.68
C PRO A 64 8.96 15.44 12.99
N LEU A 65 9.58 15.69 14.14
CA LEU A 65 9.91 16.95 14.66
C LEU A 65 10.99 16.72 15.74
N LYS A 66 12.27 16.74 15.34
CA LYS A 66 13.40 17.27 16.13
C LYS A 66 13.17 18.77 16.32
N VAL A 67 11.98 19.04 16.79
CA VAL A 67 11.14 20.17 16.49
C VAL A 67 10.06 20.15 17.58
N VAL A 68 9.94 21.29 18.24
CA VAL A 68 9.24 21.51 19.51
C VAL A 68 9.68 20.61 20.68
N GLY A 69 10.97 20.68 21.06
CA GLY A 69 11.49 20.13 22.31
C GLY A 69 12.96 19.78 22.27
#